data_AF-A0A969BB70-F1
#
_entry.id   AF-A0A969BB70-F1
#
_cell.length_a   1.000
_cell.length_b   1.000
_cell.length_c   1.000
_cell.angle_alpha   90.00
_cell.angle_beta   90.00
_cell.angle_gamma   90.00
#
_symmetry.space_group_name_H-M   'P 1'
#
loop_
_entity.id
_entity.type
_entity.pdbx_description
1 polymer ?
#
loop_
_entity_poly.entity_id
_entity_poly.type
_entity_poly.pdbx_seq_one_letter_code
_entity_poly.pdbx_strand_id
1 'polypeptide(L)' 'MYVSTTQAAEILNISTSRMRHLVSQGRVKGAYKCGKSWIIPLFNRMPIISTGSRGPKAKWYKGIPPITTIHVNEAEIN' A
#
# COMPACT_ATOMS: atom_id res chain seq x y z
N MET A 1 10.67 -2.97 2.11
CA MET A 1 10.43 -1.51 2.10
C MET A 1 9.34 -1.18 3.09
N TYR A 2 9.45 -0.08 3.83
CA TYR A 2 8.41 0.41 4.75
C TYR A 2 7.83 1.72 4.24
N VAL A 3 6.54 1.92 4.46
CA VAL A 3 5.81 3.11 4.02
C VAL A 3 4.92 3.67 5.13
N SER A 4 4.56 4.94 4.98
CA SER A 4 3.57 5.61 5.82
C SER A 4 2.15 5.12 5.53
N THR A 5 1.22 5.43 6.44
CA THR A 5 -0.22 5.18 6.23
C THR A 5 -0.75 5.82 4.96
N THR A 6 -0.29 7.02 4.60
CA THR A 6 -0.73 7.74 3.41
C THR A 6 -0.30 7.03 2.14
N GLN A 7 1.00 6.71 2.03
CA GLN A 7 1.54 5.95 0.90
C GLN A 7 0.90 4.57 0.76
N ALA A 8 0.64 3.87 1.87
CA ALA A 8 -0.04 2.59 1.82
C ALA A 8 -1.50 2.71 1.32
N ALA A 9 -2.19 3.78 1.69
CA ALA A 9 -3.55 4.05 1.22
C ALA A 9 -3.60 4.32 -0.29
N GLU A 10 -2.61 5.04 -0.81
CA GLU A 10 -2.42 5.29 -2.25
C GLU A 10 -2.17 3.98 -3.01
N ILE A 11 -1.26 3.13 -2.51
CA ILE A 11 -0.96 1.81 -3.13
C ILE A 11 -2.22 0.95 -3.24
N LEU A 12 -3.09 0.99 -2.23
CA LEU A 12 -4.33 0.22 -2.19
C LEU A 12 -5.51 0.95 -2.84
N ASN A 13 -5.33 2.20 -3.28
CA ASN A 13 -6.40 3.07 -3.79
C ASN A 13 -7.61 3.14 -2.84
N ILE A 14 -7.35 3.42 -1.56
CA ILE A 14 -8.36 3.62 -0.51
C ILE A 14 -8.12 4.94 0.23
N SER A 15 -9.11 5.40 0.99
CA SER A 15 -8.91 6.59 1.83
C SER A 15 -7.90 6.32 2.96
N THR A 16 -7.15 7.35 3.33
CA THR A 16 -6.22 7.32 4.47
C THR A 16 -6.93 6.95 5.77
N SER A 17 -8.17 7.42 5.96
CA SER A 17 -9.04 7.05 7.09
C SER A 17 -9.35 5.55 7.09
N ARG A 18 -9.65 4.96 5.94
CA ARG A 18 -9.86 3.50 5.84
C ARG A 18 -8.59 2.74 6.17
N MET A 19 -7.44 3.18 5.69
CA MET A 19 -6.16 2.56 6.03
C MET A 19 -5.85 2.64 7.52
N ARG A 20 -6.12 3.80 8.17
CA ARG A 20 -5.98 3.97 9.61
C ARG A 20 -6.91 3.04 10.39
N HIS A 21 -8.14 2.84 9.92
CA HIS A 21 -9.06 1.88 10.52
C HIS A 21 -8.55 0.44 10.36
N LEU A 22 -8.02 0.05 9.20
CA LEU A 22 -7.48 -1.31 9.02
C LEU A 22 -6.29 -1.60 9.92
N VAL A 23 -5.39 -0.62 10.07
CA VAL A 23 -4.21 -0.78 10.92
C VAL A 23 -4.59 -0.80 12.41
N SER A 24 -5.57 0.02 12.84
CA SER A 24 -6.05 0.00 14.23
C SER A 24 -6.79 -1.28 14.60
N GLN A 25 -7.39 -1.97 13.61
CA GLN A 25 -8.00 -3.29 13.78
C GLN A 25 -6.98 -4.44 13.73
N GLY A 26 -5.67 -4.15 13.63
CA GLY A 26 -4.62 -5.18 13.54
C GLY A 26 -4.66 -5.98 12.23
N ARG A 27 -5.31 -5.47 11.19
CA ARG A 27 -5.53 -6.21 9.94
C ARG A 27 -4.39 -6.06 8.93
N VAL A 28 -3.42 -5.18 9.17
CA VAL A 28 -2.28 -4.95 8.26
C VAL A 28 -1.09 -5.76 8.76
N LYS A 29 -0.65 -6.74 7.97
CA LYS A 29 0.41 -7.69 8.37
C LYS A 29 1.71 -6.94 8.68
N GLY A 30 2.25 -7.14 9.88
CA GLY A 30 3.54 -6.59 10.30
C GLY A 30 3.57 -5.07 10.47
N ALA A 31 2.42 -4.39 10.44
CA ALA A 31 2.37 -2.97 10.73
C ALA A 31 2.63 -2.73 12.23
N TYR A 32 3.40 -1.71 12.53
CA TYR A 32 3.72 -1.32 13.91
C TYR A 32 3.66 0.19 14.08
N LYS A 33 3.49 0.63 15.33
CA LYS A 33 3.37 2.04 15.67
C LYS A 33 4.74 2.61 16.02
N CYS A 34 5.10 3.72 15.40
CA CYS A 34 6.32 4.48 15.68
C CYS A 34 5.91 5.93 16.03
N GLY A 35 5.91 6.25 17.32
CA GLY A 35 5.38 7.52 17.83
C GLY A 35 3.90 7.72 17.47
N LYS A 36 3.61 8.78 16.71
CA LYS A 36 2.24 9.12 16.27
C LYS A 36 1.82 8.41 14.96
N SER A 37 2.74 7.74 14.28
CA SER A 37 2.53 7.20 12.94
C SER A 37 2.57 5.67 12.93
N TRP A 38 1.93 5.09 11.91
CA TRP A 38 2.06 3.66 11.61
C TRP A 38 3.11 3.46 10.52
N ILE A 39 3.96 2.46 10.74
CA ILE A 39 4.93 1.99 9.76
C ILE A 39 4.39 0.69 9.19
N ILE A 40 4.24 0.64 7.87
CA ILE A 40 3.59 -0.46 7.16
C ILE A 40 4.61 -1.13 6.24
N PRO A 41 4.90 -2.43 6.42
CA PRO A 41 5.77 -3.15 5.51
C PRO A 41 5.07 -3.43 4.18
N LEU A 42 5.84 -3.31 3.10
CA LEU A 42 5.44 -3.78 1.78
C LEU A 42 6.01 -5.16 1.50
N PHE A 43 5.16 -6.06 1.03
CA PHE A 43 5.51 -7.37 0.50
C PHE A 43 5.26 -7.33 -0.99
N ASN A 44 6.31 -7.52 -1.79
CA ASN A 44 6.25 -7.34 -3.25
C ASN A 44 5.53 -6.03 -3.66
N ARG A 45 5.97 -4.90 -3.08
CA ARG A 45 5.41 -3.55 -3.29
C ARG A 45 3.98 -3.32 -2.81
N MET A 46 3.34 -4.29 -2.15
CA MET A 46 1.96 -4.16 -1.65
C MET A 46 1.85 -4.40 -0.13
N PRO A 47 1.00 -3.65 0.58
CA PRO A 47 0.58 -4.03 1.92
C PRO A 47 -0.27 -5.30 1.88
N ILE A 48 -0.07 -6.20 2.84
CA ILE A 48 -0.94 -7.38 3.03
C ILE A 48 -1.96 -7.07 4.11
N ILE A 49 -3.24 -7.19 3.78
CA ILE A 49 -4.36 -6.98 4.70
C ILE A 49 -5.16 -8.27 4.84
N SER A 50 -5.42 -8.69 6.09
CA SER A 50 -6.27 -9.85 6.38
C SER A 50 -7.72 -9.59 6.00
N THR A 51 -8.44 -10.63 5.59
CA THR A 51 -9.88 -10.54 5.27
C THR A 51 -10.71 -10.25 6.52
N GLY A 52 -11.84 -9.57 6.33
CA GLY A 52 -12.81 -9.38 7.40
C GLY A 52 -13.71 -10.61 7.50
N SER A 53 -14.28 -10.87 8.67
CA SER A 53 -15.20 -12.00 8.87
C SER A 53 -16.59 -11.77 8.27
N ARG A 54 -16.97 -10.50 8.02
CA ARG A 54 -18.29 -10.12 7.52
C ARG A 54 -18.19 -9.16 6.33
N GLY A 55 -19.27 -9.15 5.54
CA GLY A 55 -19.46 -8.21 4.43
C GLY A 55 -18.73 -8.62 3.14
N PRO A 56 -18.82 -7.77 2.11
CA PRO A 56 -18.23 -8.05 0.81
C PRO A 56 -16.70 -8.10 0.88
N LYS A 57 -16.11 -8.94 0.02
CA LYS A 57 -14.66 -9.00 -0.15
C LYS A 57 -14.12 -7.64 -0.61
N ALA A 58 -12.94 -7.33 -0.11
CA ALA A 58 -12.14 -6.20 -0.54
C ALA A 58 -11.91 -6.20 -2.06
N LYS A 59 -12.19 -5.08 -2.73
CA LYS A 59 -11.89 -4.86 -4.17
C LYS A 59 -10.65 -4.01 -4.44
N TRP A 60 -9.95 -3.59 -3.39
CA TRP A 60 -8.80 -2.69 -3.50
C TRP A 60 -7.51 -3.37 -4.02
N TYR A 61 -7.52 -4.70 -4.14
CA TYR A 61 -6.46 -5.41 -4.87
C TYR A 61 -6.68 -5.29 -6.38
N LYS A 62 -5.80 -4.54 -7.08
CA LYS A 62 -5.80 -4.43 -8.55
C LYS A 62 -4.59 -5.10 -9.21
N GLY A 63 -3.85 -5.94 -8.48
CA GLY A 63 -2.55 -6.45 -8.92
C GLY A 63 -1.45 -5.39 -8.84
N ILE A 64 -0.19 -5.83 -8.91
CA ILE A 64 0.96 -4.93 -8.94
C ILE A 64 1.03 -4.36 -10.37
N PRO A 65 0.96 -3.04 -10.57
CA PRO A 65 1.14 -2.47 -11.90
C PRO A 65 2.53 -2.84 -12.42
N PRO A 66 2.67 -3.15 -13.72
CA PRO A 66 3.97 -3.46 -14.31
C PRO A 66 4.93 -2.28 -14.11
N ILE A 67 6.23 -2.58 -14.04
CA ILE A 67 7.25 -1.53 -13.96
C ILE A 67 7.19 -0.74 -15.26
N THR A 68 6.84 0.54 -15.17
CA THR A 68 6.94 1.46 -16.32
C THR A 68 8.40 1.59 -16.69
N THR A 69 8.78 1.03 -17.84
CA THR A 69 10.12 1.17 -18.41
C THR A 69 10.05 2.29 -19.43
N ILE A 70 10.75 3.41 -19.17
CA ILE A 70 10.85 4.52 -20.11
C ILE A 70 12.12 4.28 -20.92
N HIS A 71 11.98 4.09 -22.22
CA HIS A 71 13.11 4.11 -23.14
C HIS A 71 13.35 5.55 -23.55
N VAL A 72 14.48 6.12 -23.12
CA VAL A 72 14.91 7.47 -23.52
C VAL A 72 15.85 7.33 -24.72
N ASN A 73 15.65 8.14 -25.76
CA ASN A 73 16.53 8.16 -26.91
C ASN A 73 17.73 9.08 -26.63
N GLU A 74 18.93 8.51 -26.49
CA GLU A 74 20.16 9.26 -26.19
C GLU A 74 20.48 10.34 -27.23
N ALA A 75 20.01 10.18 -28.46
CA ALA A 75 20.25 11.11 -29.56
C ALA A 75 19.64 12.51 -29.37
N GLU A 76 18.65 12.68 -28.48
CA GLU A 76 18.01 13.97 -28.21
C GLU A 76 18.44 14.60 -26.87
N ILE A 77 19.41 13.99 -26.17
CA ILE A 77 19.91 14.47 -24.87
C ILE A 77 21.17 15.35 -25.03
N ASN A 78 21.70 15.50 -26.26
CA ASN A 78 22.86 16.37 -26.57
C ASN A 78 22.49 17.55 -27.45
#